data_AF-A0A1X0USL1-F1
#
_entry.id   AF-A0A1X0USL1-F1
#
_cell.length_a   1.000
_cell.length_b   1.000
_cell.length_c   1.000
_cell.angle_alpha   90.00
_cell.angle_beta   90.00
_cell.angle_gamma   90.00
#
_symmetry.space_group_name_H-M   'P 1'
#
loop_
_entity.id
_entity.type
_entity.pdbx_description
1 polymer ?
#
loop_
_entity_poly.entity_id
_entity_poly.type
_entity_poly.pdbx_seq_one_letter_code
_entity_poly.pdbx_strand_id
1 'polypeptide(L)'
;MSEPPDTVQHMRGTAAGSNKSYRYEWALFTDWCSAVDQTPLPALPVTLAEFLDDSPAGDRVQIRRISAINRAHLDAGLPPPGRTTALRLALDSARAQRRHHRARQLAAAAGNLPTVGSTEALFGRRDAVLLMLAAAGLSYRAIAELDRTDLTVDAAGNVSIGGAHRLSLTADDPAGFRPGEVWARWDTVLRFADRYPSTTLVLDHLRGNTFPGMTGWPQRACPVAVPIDRWGHMPLPAAAMSAAAIAEIVDAHRTGLPPRRGSVPHRRRGRSDDTHDAAPTAPEHDSIDLGSGYYEAGIRARRSAHTLLTEVPELYDDVEDRIDALLARTLDLLEQHTNTTDRHE
;
A
#
# COMPACT_ATOMS: atom_id res chain seq x y z
N MET A 1 -83.34 -44.75 12.15
CA MET A 1 -82.39 -44.42 13.24
C MET A 1 -81.29 -45.46 13.18
N SER A 2 -80.11 -45.25 12.62
CA SER A 2 -79.36 -44.02 12.33
C SER A 2 -78.34 -44.27 11.20
N GLU A 3 -78.24 -43.33 10.26
CA GLU A 3 -76.98 -42.86 9.63
C GLU A 3 -76.38 -41.76 10.55
N PRO A 4 -75.11 -41.26 10.44
CA PRO A 4 -74.23 -41.15 9.23
C PRO A 4 -72.70 -41.33 9.58
N PRO A 5 -71.69 -40.74 8.88
CA PRO A 5 -71.40 -40.66 7.43
C PRO A 5 -69.98 -41.15 7.03
N ASP A 6 -69.82 -41.33 5.72
CA ASP A 6 -68.56 -41.32 4.96
C ASP A 6 -67.61 -40.17 5.34
N THR A 7 -66.33 -40.50 5.54
CA THR A 7 -65.23 -39.52 5.57
C THR A 7 -64.28 -39.77 4.39
N VAL A 8 -64.59 -39.13 3.26
CA VAL A 8 -63.62 -38.87 2.19
C VAL A 8 -62.77 -37.68 2.63
N GLN A 9 -61.59 -37.95 3.17
CA GLN A 9 -60.65 -36.89 3.55
C GLN A 9 -59.84 -36.47 2.32
N HIS A 10 -60.22 -35.31 1.77
CA HIS A 10 -59.47 -34.52 0.82
C HIS A 10 -58.03 -34.26 1.34
N MET A 11 -57.05 -35.02 0.85
CA MET A 11 -55.65 -34.61 0.89
C MET A 11 -55.39 -33.78 -0.38
N ARG A 12 -55.83 -32.52 -0.31
CA ARG A 12 -55.55 -31.48 -1.31
C ARG A 12 -54.04 -31.32 -1.44
N GLY A 13 -53.51 -31.70 -2.60
CA GLY A 13 -52.15 -31.39 -3.01
C GLY A 13 -51.93 -29.87 -3.06
N THR A 14 -51.03 -29.38 -2.24
CA THR A 14 -50.47 -28.03 -2.31
C THR A 14 -48.98 -28.12 -2.59
N ALA A 15 -48.64 -28.37 -3.86
CA ALA A 15 -47.26 -28.22 -4.37
C ALA A 15 -47.23 -27.60 -5.79
N ALA A 16 -48.24 -26.81 -6.16
CA ALA A 16 -48.35 -26.18 -7.49
C ALA A 16 -47.68 -24.80 -7.58
N GLY A 17 -46.72 -24.48 -6.69
CA GLY A 17 -46.05 -23.17 -6.64
C GLY A 17 -44.65 -23.08 -7.28
N SER A 18 -43.97 -24.22 -7.56
CA SER A 18 -42.52 -24.19 -7.86
C SER A 18 -42.13 -24.76 -9.24
N ASN A 19 -43.06 -25.38 -9.97
CA ASN A 19 -42.74 -26.23 -11.14
C ASN A 19 -42.39 -25.46 -12.44
N LYS A 20 -42.64 -24.14 -12.51
CA LYS A 20 -42.27 -23.31 -13.68
C LYS A 20 -40.86 -22.73 -13.60
N SER A 21 -40.26 -22.62 -12.41
CA SER A 21 -39.05 -21.81 -12.22
C SER A 21 -37.76 -22.46 -12.74
N TYR A 22 -37.70 -23.79 -12.83
CA TYR A 22 -36.47 -24.53 -13.16
C TYR A 22 -36.48 -25.25 -14.51
N ARG A 23 -37.57 -25.12 -15.29
CA ARG A 23 -37.72 -25.85 -16.56
C ARG A 23 -36.64 -25.50 -17.56
N TYR A 24 -36.24 -24.23 -17.62
CA TYR A 24 -35.22 -23.76 -18.55
C TYR A 24 -33.84 -24.32 -18.20
N GLU A 25 -33.46 -24.25 -16.93
CA GLU A 25 -32.18 -24.75 -16.44
C GLU A 25 -32.06 -26.28 -16.60
N TRP A 26 -33.15 -27.01 -16.37
CA TRP A 26 -33.20 -28.45 -16.63
C TRP A 26 -33.08 -28.78 -18.12
N ALA A 27 -33.80 -28.06 -18.99
CA ALA A 27 -33.75 -28.27 -20.43
C ALA A 27 -32.33 -28.04 -20.99
N LEU A 28 -31.66 -26.97 -20.54
CA LEU A 28 -30.28 -26.67 -20.90
C LEU A 28 -29.33 -27.80 -20.49
N PHE A 29 -29.49 -28.36 -19.28
CA PHE A 29 -28.67 -29.47 -18.82
C PHE A 29 -28.91 -30.74 -19.63
N THR A 30 -30.17 -31.08 -19.93
CA THR A 30 -30.49 -32.26 -20.74
C THR A 30 -30.01 -32.14 -22.19
N ASP A 31 -30.04 -30.93 -22.75
CA ASP A 31 -29.53 -30.64 -24.08
C ASP A 31 -28.01 -30.79 -24.13
N TRP A 32 -27.30 -30.20 -23.15
CA TRP A 32 -25.86 -30.40 -22.99
C TRP A 32 -25.50 -31.87 -22.81
N CYS A 33 -26.18 -32.61 -21.93
CA CYS A 33 -25.95 -34.05 -21.76
C CYS A 33 -26.12 -34.84 -23.06
N SER A 34 -27.12 -34.48 -23.88
CA SER A 34 -27.34 -35.10 -25.19
C SER A 34 -26.22 -34.79 -26.18
N ALA A 35 -25.62 -33.60 -26.10
CA ALA A 35 -24.51 -33.19 -26.95
C ALA A 35 -23.17 -33.86 -26.58
N VAL A 36 -22.98 -34.25 -25.31
CA VAL A 36 -21.74 -34.89 -24.81
C VAL A 36 -21.90 -36.39 -24.49
N ASP A 37 -22.98 -37.02 -24.97
CA ASP A 37 -23.30 -38.44 -24.76
C ASP A 37 -23.32 -38.87 -23.27
N GLN A 38 -23.80 -37.99 -22.39
CA GLN A 38 -23.95 -38.25 -20.96
C GLN A 38 -25.40 -38.50 -20.56
N THR A 39 -25.62 -39.27 -19.51
CA THR A 39 -26.98 -39.52 -18.98
C THR A 39 -27.41 -38.39 -18.02
N PRO A 40 -28.50 -37.66 -18.30
CA PRO A 40 -28.95 -36.56 -17.43
C PRO A 40 -29.58 -37.04 -16.10
N LEU A 41 -30.03 -38.30 -16.03
CA LEU A 41 -30.63 -38.88 -14.84
C LEU A 41 -30.39 -40.41 -14.76
N PRO A 42 -29.73 -40.93 -13.71
CA PRO A 42 -28.99 -40.21 -12.67
C PRO A 42 -27.72 -39.56 -13.24
N ALA A 43 -27.51 -38.28 -12.97
CA ALA A 43 -26.24 -37.60 -13.24
C ALA A 43 -25.25 -37.85 -12.10
N LEU A 44 -23.98 -38.05 -12.45
CA LEU A 44 -22.90 -38.10 -11.46
C LEU A 44 -22.50 -36.67 -11.04
N PRO A 45 -21.95 -36.46 -9.84
CA PRO A 45 -21.39 -35.17 -9.44
C PRO A 45 -20.33 -34.62 -10.39
N VAL A 46 -19.58 -35.50 -11.07
CA VAL A 46 -18.57 -35.14 -12.08
C VAL A 46 -19.24 -34.57 -13.34
N THR A 47 -20.30 -35.21 -13.84
CA THR A 47 -21.09 -34.74 -14.99
C THR A 47 -21.69 -33.35 -14.73
N LEU A 48 -22.14 -33.09 -13.50
CA LEU A 48 -22.60 -31.76 -13.11
C LEU A 48 -21.46 -30.73 -13.09
N ALA A 49 -20.27 -31.12 -12.65
CA ALA A 49 -19.11 -30.21 -12.63
C ALA A 49 -18.67 -29.85 -14.05
N GLU A 50 -18.60 -30.83 -14.95
CA GLU A 50 -18.30 -30.64 -16.38
C GLU A 50 -19.31 -29.70 -17.04
N PHE A 51 -20.61 -29.90 -16.80
CA PHE A 51 -21.65 -29.00 -17.30
C PHE A 51 -21.44 -27.55 -16.88
N LEU A 52 -21.10 -27.31 -15.61
CA LEU A 52 -20.91 -25.94 -15.10
C LEU A 52 -19.65 -25.27 -15.70
N ASP A 53 -18.64 -26.06 -16.03
CA ASP A 53 -17.41 -25.61 -16.68
C ASP A 53 -17.63 -25.28 -18.16
N ASP A 54 -18.34 -26.15 -18.89
CA ASP A 54 -18.71 -25.97 -20.30
C ASP A 54 -19.76 -24.87 -20.51
N SER A 55 -20.53 -24.54 -19.47
CA SER A 55 -21.56 -23.50 -19.49
C SER A 55 -21.29 -22.41 -18.45
N PRO A 56 -20.25 -21.58 -18.59
CA PRO A 56 -19.89 -20.58 -17.59
C PRO A 56 -21.00 -19.52 -17.43
N ALA A 57 -21.31 -19.17 -16.19
CA ALA A 57 -22.26 -18.12 -15.84
C ALA A 57 -21.93 -17.53 -14.46
N GLY A 58 -22.52 -16.38 -14.11
CA GLY A 58 -22.36 -15.81 -12.77
C GLY A 58 -22.93 -16.72 -11.67
N ASP A 59 -22.38 -16.62 -10.46
CA ASP A 59 -22.64 -17.55 -9.34
C ASP A 59 -24.13 -17.79 -9.07
N ARG A 60 -24.96 -16.73 -9.12
CA ARG A 60 -26.41 -16.85 -8.89
C ARG A 60 -27.09 -17.77 -9.91
N VAL A 61 -26.65 -17.72 -11.17
CA VAL A 61 -27.17 -18.54 -12.25
C VAL A 61 -26.68 -19.97 -12.09
N GLN A 62 -25.40 -20.17 -11.79
CA GLN A 62 -24.84 -21.50 -11.55
C GLN A 62 -25.48 -22.19 -10.34
N ILE A 63 -25.70 -21.47 -9.23
CA ILE A 63 -26.45 -21.98 -8.07
C ILE A 63 -27.87 -22.38 -8.47
N ARG A 64 -28.57 -21.56 -9.27
CA ARG A 64 -29.93 -21.86 -9.76
C ARG A 64 -29.95 -23.13 -10.62
N ARG A 65 -28.95 -23.32 -11.49
CA ARG A 65 -28.79 -24.54 -12.30
C ARG A 65 -28.57 -25.78 -11.43
N ILE A 66 -27.68 -25.69 -10.43
CA ILE A 66 -27.46 -26.78 -9.48
C ILE A 66 -28.75 -27.11 -8.71
N SER A 67 -29.51 -26.10 -8.29
CA SER A 67 -30.81 -26.30 -7.63
C SER A 67 -31.83 -26.98 -8.54
N ALA A 68 -31.90 -26.62 -9.82
CA ALA A 68 -32.77 -27.25 -10.81
C ALA A 68 -32.44 -28.74 -11.00
N ILE A 69 -31.17 -29.06 -11.19
CA ILE A 69 -30.69 -30.43 -11.41
C ILE A 69 -30.89 -31.29 -10.15
N ASN A 70 -30.57 -30.76 -8.97
CA ASN A 70 -30.85 -31.43 -7.71
C ASN A 70 -32.36 -31.68 -7.52
N ARG A 71 -33.21 -30.72 -7.90
CA ARG A 71 -34.66 -30.87 -7.78
C ARG A 71 -35.17 -31.98 -8.70
N ALA A 72 -34.70 -32.05 -9.95
CA ALA A 72 -35.06 -33.14 -10.87
C ALA A 72 -34.68 -34.52 -10.34
N HIS A 73 -33.51 -34.64 -9.68
CA HIS A 73 -33.10 -35.90 -9.02
C HIS A 73 -34.01 -36.24 -7.84
N LEU A 74 -34.30 -35.27 -6.97
CA LEU A 74 -35.18 -35.47 -5.82
C LEU A 74 -36.61 -35.83 -6.25
N ASP A 75 -37.13 -35.21 -7.30
CA ASP A 75 -38.45 -35.53 -7.88
C ASP A 75 -38.51 -36.95 -8.45
N ALA A 76 -37.36 -37.50 -8.88
CA ALA A 76 -37.20 -38.89 -9.32
C ALA A 76 -36.82 -39.87 -8.18
N GLY A 77 -36.75 -39.41 -6.93
CA GLY A 77 -36.35 -40.25 -5.78
C GLY A 77 -34.85 -40.60 -5.74
N LEU A 78 -34.02 -39.86 -6.47
CA LEU A 78 -32.57 -40.08 -6.60
C LEU A 78 -31.77 -39.11 -5.72
N PRO A 79 -30.54 -39.47 -5.30
CA PRO A 79 -29.68 -38.58 -4.55
C PRO A 79 -29.24 -37.37 -5.40
N PRO A 80 -29.23 -36.14 -4.85
CA PRO A 80 -28.87 -34.94 -5.60
C PRO A 80 -27.34 -34.86 -5.84
N PRO A 81 -26.89 -34.70 -7.10
CA PRO A 81 -25.45 -34.72 -7.43
C PRO A 81 -24.70 -33.44 -7.04
N GLY A 82 -25.41 -32.33 -6.79
CA GLY A 82 -24.81 -31.01 -6.68
C GLY A 82 -24.52 -30.50 -5.28
N ARG A 83 -24.69 -31.29 -4.21
CA ARG A 83 -24.52 -30.79 -2.83
C ARG A 83 -23.10 -30.26 -2.56
N THR A 84 -22.07 -31.02 -2.97
CA THR A 84 -20.66 -30.64 -2.78
C THR A 84 -20.25 -29.48 -3.70
N THR A 85 -20.69 -29.51 -4.96
CA THR A 85 -20.39 -28.48 -5.97
C THR A 85 -21.05 -27.14 -5.64
N ALA A 86 -22.33 -27.15 -5.20
CA ALA A 86 -23.01 -25.94 -4.73
C ALA A 86 -22.32 -25.31 -3.52
N LEU A 87 -21.84 -26.13 -2.58
CA LEU A 87 -21.12 -25.64 -1.41
C LEU A 87 -19.79 -24.97 -1.80
N ARG A 88 -19.02 -25.57 -2.72
CA ARG A 88 -17.78 -24.98 -3.23
C ARG A 88 -18.02 -23.62 -3.88
N LEU A 89 -18.95 -23.57 -4.83
CA LEU A 89 -19.31 -22.33 -5.54
C LEU A 89 -19.81 -21.23 -4.57
N ALA A 90 -20.64 -21.59 -3.58
CA ALA A 90 -21.11 -20.65 -2.57
C ALA A 90 -19.97 -20.14 -1.66
N LEU A 91 -18.99 -20.98 -1.33
CA LEU A 91 -17.82 -20.57 -0.56
C LEU A 91 -16.93 -19.63 -1.37
N ASP A 92 -16.71 -19.91 -2.65
CA ASP A 92 -15.87 -19.10 -3.52
C ASP A 92 -16.50 -17.76 -3.85
N SER A 93 -17.81 -17.71 -4.08
CA SER A 93 -18.56 -16.45 -4.21
C SER A 93 -18.47 -15.60 -2.95
N ALA A 94 -18.65 -16.22 -1.77
CA ALA A 94 -18.52 -15.53 -0.50
C ALA A 94 -17.08 -15.03 -0.26
N ARG A 95 -16.06 -15.79 -0.69
CA ARG A 95 -14.65 -15.35 -0.66
C ARG A 95 -14.41 -14.17 -1.61
N ALA A 96 -14.92 -14.23 -2.84
CA ALA A 96 -14.81 -13.16 -3.82
C ALA A 96 -15.49 -11.87 -3.32
N GLN A 97 -16.69 -11.98 -2.77
CA GLN A 97 -17.41 -10.85 -2.19
C GLN A 97 -16.68 -10.22 -1.01
N ARG A 98 -16.10 -11.04 -0.11
CA ARG A 98 -15.26 -10.54 0.99
C ARG A 98 -14.02 -9.81 0.47
N ARG A 99 -13.35 -10.33 -0.57
CA ARG A 99 -12.21 -9.67 -1.21
C ARG A 99 -12.60 -8.32 -1.83
N HIS A 100 -13.70 -8.28 -2.59
CA HIS A 100 -14.19 -7.06 -3.22
C HIS A 100 -14.58 -6.00 -2.17
N HIS A 101 -15.28 -6.40 -1.11
CA HIS A 101 -15.60 -5.51 0.00
C HIS A 101 -14.36 -4.93 0.66
N ARG A 102 -13.34 -5.76 0.92
CA ARG A 102 -12.06 -5.32 1.47
C ARG A 102 -11.35 -4.33 0.54
N ALA A 103 -11.28 -4.61 -0.76
CA ALA A 103 -10.66 -3.72 -1.72
C ALA A 103 -11.32 -2.32 -1.71
N ARG A 104 -12.66 -2.27 -1.69
CA ARG A 104 -13.41 -1.01 -1.59
C ARG A 104 -13.11 -0.25 -0.29
N GLN A 105 -13.03 -0.94 0.85
CA GLN A 105 -12.69 -0.30 2.12
C GLN A 105 -11.30 0.33 2.08
N LEU A 106 -10.30 -0.38 1.53
CA LEU A 106 -8.92 0.11 1.43
C LEU A 106 -8.81 1.30 0.47
N ALA A 107 -9.48 1.24 -0.69
CA ALA A 107 -9.52 2.36 -1.64
C ALA A 107 -10.20 3.61 -1.02
N ALA A 108 -11.30 3.42 -0.30
CA ALA A 108 -11.96 4.51 0.43
C ALA A 108 -11.05 5.10 1.52
N ALA A 109 -10.36 4.25 2.30
CA ALA A 109 -9.39 4.71 3.30
C ALA A 109 -8.25 5.51 2.66
N ALA A 110 -7.72 5.06 1.52
CA ALA A 110 -6.69 5.76 0.76
C ALA A 110 -7.11 7.17 0.33
N GLY A 111 -8.37 7.33 -0.11
CA GLY A 111 -8.93 8.63 -0.52
C GLY A 111 -9.10 9.64 0.62
N ASN A 112 -9.22 9.18 1.88
CA ASN A 112 -9.45 10.02 3.04
C ASN A 112 -8.16 10.47 3.74
N LEU A 113 -6.99 10.02 3.29
CA LEU A 113 -5.73 10.36 3.94
C LEU A 113 -5.30 11.80 3.65
N PRO A 114 -4.64 12.48 4.61
CA PRO A 114 -4.15 13.84 4.41
C PRO A 114 -3.12 13.86 3.29
N THR A 115 -3.27 14.79 2.35
CA THR A 115 -2.38 14.93 1.19
C THR A 115 -1.58 16.24 1.19
N VAL A 116 -1.94 17.21 2.04
CA VAL A 116 -1.27 18.51 2.17
C VAL A 116 -1.07 18.81 3.66
N GLY A 117 0.04 19.47 4.01
CA GLY A 117 0.31 19.90 5.37
C GLY A 117 1.65 19.41 5.91
N SER A 118 1.65 18.92 7.15
CA SER A 118 2.86 18.53 7.89
C SER A 118 3.31 17.10 7.57
N THR A 119 4.13 16.50 8.45
CA THR A 119 4.58 15.10 8.36
C THR A 119 3.42 14.11 8.20
N GLU A 120 2.23 14.41 8.73
CA GLU A 120 1.05 13.56 8.54
C GLU A 120 0.65 13.42 7.07
N ALA A 121 0.78 14.49 6.27
CA ALA A 121 0.50 14.43 4.85
C ALA A 121 1.55 13.61 4.09
N LEU A 122 2.79 13.57 4.60
CA LEU A 122 3.86 12.78 3.99
C LEU A 122 3.56 11.30 4.14
N PHE A 123 3.25 10.88 5.37
CA PHE A 123 2.77 9.54 5.66
C PHE A 123 1.45 9.24 4.93
N GLY A 124 0.53 10.21 4.83
CA GLY A 124 -0.74 10.05 4.13
C GLY A 124 -0.56 9.74 2.64
N ARG A 125 0.35 10.45 1.95
CA ARG A 125 0.67 10.16 0.54
C ARG A 125 1.26 8.76 0.35
N ARG A 126 2.21 8.35 1.21
CA ARG A 126 2.77 6.98 1.16
C ARG A 126 1.69 5.92 1.41
N ASP A 127 0.98 6.05 2.53
CA ASP A 127 0.01 5.06 2.97
C ASP A 127 -1.15 4.94 1.96
N ALA A 128 -1.56 6.03 1.31
CA ALA A 128 -2.58 5.99 0.25
C ALA A 128 -2.14 5.12 -0.94
N VAL A 129 -0.86 5.17 -1.34
CA VAL A 129 -0.32 4.28 -2.38
C VAL A 129 -0.28 2.83 -1.89
N LEU A 130 0.14 2.57 -0.66
CA LEU A 130 0.17 1.21 -0.11
C LEU A 130 -1.24 0.59 -0.05
N LEU A 131 -2.24 1.36 0.39
CA LEU A 131 -3.63 0.94 0.45
C LEU A 131 -4.23 0.73 -0.94
N MET A 132 -3.91 1.61 -1.90
CA MET A 132 -4.30 1.45 -3.30
C MET A 132 -3.77 0.13 -3.89
N LEU A 133 -2.48 -0.13 -3.74
CA LEU A 133 -1.85 -1.33 -4.28
C LEU A 133 -2.38 -2.61 -3.60
N ALA A 134 -2.61 -2.56 -2.29
CA ALA A 134 -3.25 -3.65 -1.57
C ALA A 134 -4.71 -3.86 -2.01
N ALA A 135 -5.46 -2.79 -2.30
CA ALA A 135 -6.82 -2.86 -2.84
C ALA A 135 -6.86 -3.49 -4.24
N ALA A 136 -5.84 -3.25 -5.07
CA ALA A 136 -5.66 -3.90 -6.37
C ALA A 136 -5.26 -5.38 -6.26
N GLY A 137 -5.03 -5.89 -5.04
CA GLY A 137 -4.77 -7.30 -4.78
C GLY A 137 -3.30 -7.71 -4.84
N LEU A 138 -2.36 -6.75 -4.88
CA LEU A 138 -0.96 -7.08 -4.74
C LEU A 138 -0.67 -7.64 -3.34
N SER A 139 0.20 -8.65 -3.29
CA SER A 139 0.72 -9.12 -2.01
C SER A 139 1.65 -8.06 -1.41
N TYR A 140 1.77 -8.02 -0.08
CA TYR A 140 2.68 -7.07 0.58
C TYR A 140 4.15 -7.27 0.19
N ARG A 141 4.52 -8.51 -0.19
CA ARG A 141 5.83 -8.80 -0.77
C ARG A 141 6.01 -8.16 -2.14
N ALA A 142 5.02 -8.30 -3.03
CA ALA A 142 5.04 -7.64 -4.33
C ALA A 142 5.15 -6.12 -4.16
N ILE A 143 4.37 -5.53 -3.24
CA ILE A 143 4.44 -4.08 -2.96
C ILE A 143 5.84 -3.65 -2.47
N ALA A 144 6.50 -4.47 -1.65
CA ALA A 144 7.86 -4.20 -1.18
C ALA A 144 8.92 -4.27 -2.31
N GLU A 145 8.69 -5.12 -3.31
CA GLU A 145 9.61 -5.35 -4.44
C GLU A 145 9.40 -4.35 -5.59
N LEU A 146 8.30 -3.58 -5.59
CA LEU A 146 8.00 -2.61 -6.65
C LEU A 146 8.99 -1.44 -6.67
N ASP A 147 9.49 -1.14 -7.87
CA ASP A 147 10.20 0.10 -8.18
C ASP A 147 9.25 1.16 -8.71
N ARG A 148 9.60 2.43 -8.50
CA ARG A 148 8.90 3.58 -9.08
C ARG A 148 8.77 3.50 -10.60
N THR A 149 9.70 2.86 -11.31
CA THR A 149 9.60 2.67 -12.77
C THR A 149 8.57 1.63 -13.19
N ASP A 150 8.09 0.78 -12.27
CA ASP A 150 7.08 -0.24 -12.57
C ASP A 150 5.68 0.34 -12.70
N LEU A 151 5.45 1.57 -12.20
CA LEU A 151 4.15 2.23 -12.25
C LEU A 151 4.14 3.30 -13.33
N THR A 152 3.18 3.20 -14.24
CA THR A 152 2.94 4.22 -15.26
C THR A 152 1.50 4.71 -15.18
N VAL A 153 1.31 6.00 -15.47
CA VAL A 153 -0.01 6.64 -15.49
C VAL A 153 -0.34 7.00 -16.92
N ASP A 154 -1.52 6.62 -17.38
CA ASP A 154 -2.01 7.01 -18.71
C ASP A 154 -2.70 8.38 -18.68
N ALA A 155 -3.08 8.89 -19.87
CA ALA A 155 -3.76 10.17 -19.99
C ALA A 155 -5.15 10.20 -19.32
N ALA A 156 -5.77 9.04 -19.09
CA ALA A 156 -7.05 8.91 -18.39
C ALA A 156 -6.89 8.87 -16.87
N GLY A 157 -5.65 8.84 -16.35
CA GLY A 157 -5.37 8.76 -14.92
C GLY A 157 -5.41 7.34 -14.36
N ASN A 158 -5.43 6.32 -15.22
CA ASN A 158 -5.28 4.92 -14.81
C ASN A 158 -3.83 4.64 -14.46
N VAL A 159 -3.62 3.79 -13.45
CA VAL A 159 -2.28 3.33 -13.07
C VAL A 159 -2.09 1.92 -13.57
N SER A 160 -1.08 1.70 -14.42
CA SER A 160 -0.67 0.37 -14.84
C SER A 160 0.62 -0.05 -14.14
N ILE A 161 0.64 -1.29 -13.65
CA ILE A 161 1.78 -1.89 -12.95
C ILE A 161 2.41 -2.91 -13.89
N GLY A 162 3.62 -2.60 -14.34
CA GLY A 162 4.42 -3.39 -15.26
C GLY A 162 5.00 -4.67 -14.64
N GLY A 163 5.86 -5.35 -15.41
CA GLY A 163 6.56 -6.55 -14.96
C GLY A 163 5.66 -7.77 -14.78
N ALA A 164 5.82 -8.48 -13.66
CA ALA A 164 5.14 -9.75 -13.40
C ALA A 164 3.67 -9.61 -12.95
N HIS A 165 3.25 -8.40 -12.54
CA HIS A 165 1.93 -8.19 -11.96
C HIS A 165 0.85 -7.91 -13.02
N ARG A 166 1.17 -7.15 -14.08
CA ARG A 166 0.23 -6.79 -15.18
C ARG A 166 -1.16 -6.40 -14.68
N LEU A 167 -1.20 -5.50 -13.71
CA LEU A 167 -2.44 -4.98 -13.13
C LEU A 167 -2.69 -3.56 -13.64
N SER A 168 -3.97 -3.23 -13.82
CA SER A 168 -4.40 -1.88 -14.18
C SER A 168 -5.48 -1.41 -13.21
N LEU A 169 -5.28 -0.25 -12.62
CA LEU A 169 -6.22 0.40 -11.72
C LEU A 169 -6.91 1.54 -12.46
N THR A 170 -8.23 1.45 -12.58
CA THR A 170 -9.04 2.40 -13.35
C THR A 170 -9.45 3.62 -12.53
N ALA A 171 -9.44 4.80 -13.15
CA ALA A 171 -9.87 6.06 -12.52
C ALA A 171 -11.40 6.21 -12.42
N ASP A 172 -12.19 5.44 -13.17
CA ASP A 172 -13.66 5.46 -13.17
C ASP A 172 -14.29 4.74 -11.96
N ASP A 173 -13.73 4.93 -10.75
CA ASP A 173 -14.39 4.48 -9.53
C ASP A 173 -15.51 5.47 -9.16
N PRO A 174 -16.78 5.04 -9.03
CA PRO A 174 -17.88 5.90 -8.58
C PRO A 174 -17.64 6.55 -7.20
N ALA A 175 -16.67 6.07 -6.42
CA ALA A 175 -16.25 6.70 -5.17
C ALA A 175 -15.38 7.96 -5.36
N GLY A 176 -15.04 8.35 -6.59
CA GLY A 176 -14.16 9.49 -6.87
C GLY A 176 -12.68 9.22 -6.56
N PHE A 177 -12.32 7.96 -6.32
CA PHE A 177 -10.94 7.55 -6.10
C PHE A 177 -10.17 7.61 -7.43
N ARG A 178 -9.09 8.41 -7.46
CA ARG A 178 -8.25 8.62 -8.66
C ARG A 178 -6.86 8.02 -8.44
N PRO A 179 -6.60 6.79 -8.92
CA PRO A 179 -5.32 6.11 -8.73
C PRO A 179 -4.12 6.94 -9.23
N GLY A 180 -4.26 7.56 -10.41
CA GLY A 180 -3.21 8.38 -11.01
C GLY A 180 -2.82 9.59 -10.15
N GLU A 181 -3.78 10.27 -9.52
CA GLU A 181 -3.49 11.40 -8.63
C GLU A 181 -2.78 10.95 -7.35
N VAL A 182 -3.21 9.82 -6.76
CA VAL A 182 -2.61 9.28 -5.55
C VAL A 182 -1.15 8.87 -5.82
N TRP A 183 -0.89 8.18 -6.94
CA TRP A 183 0.47 7.85 -7.35
C TRP A 183 1.30 9.11 -7.64
N ALA A 184 0.78 10.06 -8.44
CA ALA A 184 1.51 11.28 -8.81
C ALA A 184 1.95 12.10 -7.59
N ARG A 185 1.10 12.20 -6.56
CA ARG A 185 1.42 12.90 -5.30
C ARG A 185 2.61 12.27 -4.57
N TRP A 186 2.72 10.95 -4.60
CA TRP A 186 3.81 10.21 -3.95
C TRP A 186 5.07 10.15 -4.81
N ASP A 187 4.96 9.91 -6.13
CA ASP A 187 6.09 9.96 -7.07
C ASP A 187 6.80 11.32 -7.01
N THR A 188 6.03 12.42 -6.91
CA THR A 188 6.58 13.77 -6.71
C THR A 188 7.47 13.87 -5.48
N VAL A 189 7.06 13.27 -4.36
CA VAL A 189 7.85 13.26 -3.12
C VAL A 189 9.11 12.43 -3.28
N LEU A 190 9.00 11.22 -3.86
CA LEU A 190 10.14 10.32 -4.07
C LEU A 190 11.20 10.96 -4.98
N ARG A 191 10.77 11.57 -6.09
CA ARG A 191 11.66 12.26 -7.03
C ARG A 191 12.34 13.47 -6.41
N PHE A 192 11.60 14.24 -5.61
CA PHE A 192 12.18 15.36 -4.87
C PHE A 192 13.22 14.89 -3.86
N ALA A 193 12.89 13.86 -3.07
CA ALA A 193 13.77 13.33 -2.02
C ALA A 193 15.05 12.68 -2.58
N ASP A 194 14.97 12.04 -3.75
CA ASP A 194 16.15 11.47 -4.44
C ASP A 194 17.18 12.55 -4.82
N ARG A 195 16.71 13.73 -5.26
CA ARG A 195 17.60 14.85 -5.59
C ARG A 195 18.01 15.67 -4.37
N TYR A 196 17.08 15.87 -3.42
CA TYR A 196 17.26 16.70 -2.23
C TYR A 196 16.90 15.89 -0.98
N PRO A 197 17.86 15.15 -0.39
CA PRO A 197 17.62 14.30 0.78
C PRO A 197 17.52 15.14 2.06
N SER A 198 16.52 16.02 2.12
CA SER A 198 16.24 16.91 3.23
C SER A 198 14.76 16.83 3.59
N THR A 199 14.48 16.21 4.74
CA THR A 199 13.13 16.10 5.29
C THR A 199 12.47 17.47 5.44
N THR A 200 13.21 18.47 5.89
CA THR A 200 12.69 19.85 6.04
C THR A 200 12.23 20.42 4.71
N LEU A 201 12.99 20.23 3.63
CA LEU A 201 12.61 20.73 2.31
C LEU A 201 11.38 19.99 1.76
N VAL A 202 11.32 18.67 1.93
CA VAL A 202 10.14 17.88 1.57
C VAL A 202 8.90 18.41 2.28
N LEU A 203 8.99 18.62 3.61
CA LEU A 203 7.86 19.10 4.41
C LEU A 203 7.45 20.54 4.07
N ASP A 204 8.38 21.43 3.74
CA ASP A 204 8.05 22.80 3.34
C ASP A 204 7.28 22.83 2.01
N HIS A 205 7.72 22.06 1.00
CA HIS A 205 7.01 21.95 -0.27
C HIS A 205 5.67 21.22 -0.13
N LEU A 206 5.59 20.26 0.80
CA LEU A 206 4.36 19.54 1.10
C LEU A 206 3.28 20.42 1.75
N ARG A 207 3.69 21.42 2.56
CA ARG A 207 2.77 22.40 3.17
C ARG A 207 2.17 23.33 2.13
N GLY A 208 3.00 23.89 1.25
CA GLY A 208 2.53 24.75 0.15
C GLY A 208 1.89 23.97 -1.00
N ASN A 209 2.07 22.64 -1.04
CA ASN A 209 1.83 21.81 -2.20
C ASN A 209 2.50 22.38 -3.48
N THR A 210 3.69 22.97 -3.30
CA THR A 210 4.40 23.79 -4.29
C THR A 210 5.72 23.15 -4.71
N PHE A 211 5.70 21.87 -5.06
CA PHE A 211 6.90 21.18 -5.57
C PHE A 211 7.39 21.84 -6.89
N PRO A 212 8.71 21.96 -7.10
CA PRO A 212 9.25 22.52 -8.34
C PRO A 212 8.90 21.63 -9.53
N GLY A 213 8.88 22.20 -10.73
CA GLY A 213 8.78 21.42 -11.97
C GLY A 213 9.97 20.46 -12.09
N MET A 214 9.69 19.15 -12.09
CA MET A 214 10.74 18.11 -12.14
C MET A 214 10.91 17.51 -13.54
N THR A 215 10.36 18.15 -14.58
CA THR A 215 10.50 17.70 -15.97
C THR A 215 11.97 17.59 -16.36
N GLY A 216 12.36 16.44 -16.90
CA GLY A 216 13.75 16.18 -17.33
C GLY A 216 14.71 15.76 -16.20
N TRP A 217 14.26 15.65 -14.95
CA TRP A 217 15.10 15.09 -13.89
C TRP A 217 15.38 13.59 -14.14
N PRO A 218 16.60 13.10 -13.84
CA PRO A 218 16.95 11.71 -14.06
C PRO A 218 16.06 10.78 -13.22
N GLN A 219 15.50 9.77 -13.88
CA GLN A 219 14.65 8.76 -13.28
C GLN A 219 15.55 7.70 -12.61
N ARG A 220 15.80 7.80 -11.31
CA ARG A 220 16.50 6.74 -10.56
C ARG A 220 15.52 5.67 -10.09
N ALA A 221 16.00 4.43 -10.07
CA ALA A 221 15.35 3.31 -9.41
C ALA A 221 15.22 3.64 -7.91
N CYS A 222 14.02 3.53 -7.40
CA CYS A 222 13.67 3.84 -6.03
C CYS A 222 12.45 2.98 -5.65
N PRO A 223 12.49 2.28 -4.50
CA PRO A 223 11.34 1.51 -4.04
C PRO A 223 10.09 2.39 -3.90
N VAL A 224 8.93 1.83 -4.23
CA VAL A 224 7.65 2.52 -4.02
C VAL A 224 7.34 2.66 -2.53
N ALA A 225 7.56 1.58 -1.78
CA ALA A 225 7.32 1.51 -0.35
C ALA A 225 8.59 1.92 0.40
N VAL A 226 8.73 3.21 0.73
CA VAL A 226 9.88 3.75 1.49
C VAL A 226 9.49 3.95 2.96
N PRO A 227 10.30 3.47 3.94
CA PRO A 227 10.03 3.70 5.34
C PRO A 227 10.20 5.19 5.65
N ILE A 228 9.32 5.69 6.50
CA ILE A 228 9.34 7.07 6.98
C ILE A 228 9.43 6.96 8.50
N ASP A 229 10.46 7.55 9.10
CA ASP A 229 10.58 7.60 10.55
C ASP A 229 9.59 8.60 11.16
N ARG A 230 9.52 8.67 12.50
CA ARG A 230 8.57 9.55 13.20
C ARG A 230 8.70 11.05 12.86
N TRP A 231 9.82 11.48 12.29
CA TRP A 231 10.10 12.87 11.93
C TRP A 231 9.94 13.15 10.43
N GLY A 232 9.67 12.14 9.62
CA GLY A 232 9.54 12.28 8.17
C GLY A 232 10.82 11.92 7.40
N HIS A 233 11.86 11.43 8.06
CA HIS A 233 13.09 11.02 7.39
C HIS A 233 12.86 9.75 6.58
N MET A 234 13.38 9.77 5.35
CA MET A 234 13.45 8.62 4.44
C MET A 234 14.93 8.25 4.27
N PRO A 235 15.28 6.95 4.27
CA PRO A 235 16.66 6.51 4.16
C PRO A 235 17.31 6.97 2.85
N LEU A 236 18.62 7.21 2.90
CA LEU A 236 19.46 7.54 1.73
C LEU A 236 20.67 6.59 1.68
N PRO A 237 20.80 5.71 0.66
CA PRO A 237 19.85 5.51 -0.44
C PRO A 237 18.50 4.96 0.05
N ALA A 238 17.45 5.17 -0.73
CA ALA A 238 16.11 4.69 -0.38
C ALA A 238 16.11 3.15 -0.25
N ALA A 239 15.66 2.66 0.89
CA ALA A 239 15.49 1.24 1.17
C ALA A 239 14.00 0.88 1.13
N ALA A 240 13.69 -0.32 0.64
CA ALA A 240 12.31 -0.81 0.62
C ALA A 240 11.83 -1.15 2.04
N MET A 241 10.55 -0.91 2.30
CA MET A 241 9.86 -1.41 3.49
C MET A 241 9.76 -2.93 3.43
N SER A 242 9.77 -3.58 4.59
CA SER A 242 9.45 -5.00 4.66
C SER A 242 7.96 -5.25 4.37
N ALA A 243 7.64 -6.42 3.83
CA ALA A 243 6.25 -6.84 3.63
C ALA A 243 5.44 -6.84 4.95
N ALA A 244 6.09 -7.12 6.08
CA ALA A 244 5.46 -7.07 7.40
C ALA A 244 5.09 -5.65 7.81
N ALA A 245 5.99 -4.66 7.62
CA ALA A 245 5.70 -3.27 7.92
C ALA A 245 4.57 -2.70 7.03
N ILE A 246 4.51 -3.11 5.76
CA ILE A 246 3.39 -2.76 4.86
C ILE A 246 2.09 -3.38 5.39
N ALA A 247 2.12 -4.65 5.80
CA ALA A 247 0.96 -5.34 6.35
C ALA A 247 0.41 -4.65 7.60
N GLU A 248 1.30 -4.22 8.51
CA GLU A 248 0.92 -3.48 9.72
C GLU A 248 0.21 -2.16 9.40
N ILE A 249 0.72 -1.38 8.44
CA ILE A 249 0.09 -0.13 8.01
C ILE A 249 -1.28 -0.40 7.39
N VAL A 250 -1.38 -1.37 6.49
CA VAL A 250 -2.65 -1.71 5.83
C VAL A 250 -3.67 -2.20 6.86
N ASP A 251 -3.25 -3.00 7.85
CA ASP A 251 -4.13 -3.50 8.90
C ASP A 251 -4.59 -2.41 9.87
N ALA A 252 -3.69 -1.48 10.22
CA ALA A 252 -3.98 -0.30 11.02
C ALA A 252 -5.08 0.58 10.38
N HIS A 253 -4.98 0.86 9.09
CA HIS A 253 -6.01 1.60 8.35
C HIS A 253 -7.31 0.79 8.20
N ARG A 254 -7.21 -0.52 7.97
CA ARG A 254 -8.37 -1.43 7.89
C ARG A 254 -9.17 -1.47 9.19
N THR A 255 -8.50 -1.38 10.34
CA THR A 255 -9.12 -1.43 11.67
C THR A 255 -9.49 -0.05 12.21
N GLY A 256 -9.21 1.02 11.48
CA GLY A 256 -9.51 2.40 11.90
C GLY A 256 -8.56 2.91 13.00
N LEU A 257 -7.42 2.26 13.20
CA LEU A 257 -6.39 2.63 14.16
C LEU A 257 -5.11 3.00 13.42
N PRO A 258 -5.08 4.11 12.64
CA PRO A 258 -3.90 4.49 11.87
C PRO A 258 -2.69 4.64 12.81
N PRO A 259 -1.46 4.34 12.33
CA PRO A 259 -0.26 4.44 13.14
C PRO A 259 -0.16 5.83 13.79
N ARG A 260 0.11 5.88 15.10
CA ARG A 260 0.24 7.16 15.82
C ARG A 260 1.48 7.90 15.30
N ARG A 261 1.25 9.06 14.69
CA ARG A 261 2.29 9.93 14.14
C ARG A 261 2.62 11.00 15.18
N GLY A 262 3.88 11.10 15.59
CA GLY A 262 4.31 12.18 16.48
C GLY A 262 4.25 13.51 15.74
N SER A 263 3.49 14.49 16.22
CA SER A 263 3.60 15.83 15.67
C SER A 263 4.94 16.43 16.11
N VAL A 264 5.76 16.86 15.16
CA VAL A 264 6.98 17.59 15.47
C VAL A 264 6.57 19.04 15.77
N PRO A 265 6.91 19.59 16.95
CA PRO A 265 6.69 21.00 17.22
C PRO A 265 7.44 21.82 16.18
N HIS A 266 6.72 22.73 15.52
CA HIS A 266 7.28 23.66 14.56
C HIS A 266 8.32 24.53 15.28
N ARG A 267 9.62 24.33 15.01
CA ARG A 267 10.61 25.38 15.32
C ARG A 267 10.30 26.55 14.40
N ARG A 268 9.55 27.54 14.91
CA ARG A 268 9.58 28.89 14.36
C ARG A 268 11.06 29.25 14.23
N ARG A 269 11.51 29.54 13.00
CA ARG A 269 12.82 30.16 12.79
C ARG A 269 12.86 31.39 13.70
N GLY A 270 13.73 31.35 14.71
CA GLY A 270 13.88 32.44 15.67
C GLY A 270 14.24 33.71 14.93
N ARG A 271 13.38 34.72 15.04
CA ARG A 271 13.74 36.11 14.81
C ARG A 271 14.53 36.53 16.05
N SER A 272 15.84 36.71 15.91
CA SER A 272 16.59 37.55 16.83
C SER A 272 16.12 38.98 16.58
N ASP A 273 15.38 39.58 17.51
CA ASP A 273 15.75 40.88 18.08
C ASP A 273 14.85 41.25 19.26
N ASP A 274 15.42 42.08 20.12
CA ASP A 274 14.85 42.57 21.38
C ASP A 274 13.58 43.44 21.22
N THR A 275 12.80 43.44 22.30
CA THR A 275 11.85 44.46 22.80
C THR A 275 10.63 44.97 21.99
N HIS A 276 9.51 44.91 22.72
CA HIS A 276 8.33 45.79 22.77
C HIS A 276 7.01 45.37 22.10
N ASP A 277 5.97 45.54 22.93
CA ASP A 277 4.55 45.28 22.73
C ASP A 277 4.01 45.80 21.38
N ALA A 278 3.46 44.89 20.57
CA ALA A 278 2.39 45.19 19.63
C ALA A 278 1.59 43.92 19.32
N ALA A 279 0.26 44.04 19.33
CA ALA A 279 -0.69 42.97 19.07
C ALA A 279 -0.42 42.25 17.73
N PRO A 280 -0.66 40.93 17.62
CA PRO A 280 -0.23 40.17 16.46
C PRO A 280 -1.18 40.41 15.28
N THR A 281 -0.76 41.25 14.33
CA THR A 281 -1.24 41.18 12.95
C THR A 281 -0.56 39.98 12.29
N ALA A 282 -1.34 39.07 11.71
CA ALA A 282 -0.83 37.90 11.01
C ALA A 282 0.03 38.36 9.82
N PRO A 283 1.32 37.99 9.72
CA PRO A 283 2.10 38.32 8.54
C PRO A 283 1.71 37.37 7.40
N GLU A 284 1.43 37.94 6.23
CA GLU A 284 1.40 37.22 4.97
C GLU A 284 2.74 36.50 4.79
N HIS A 285 2.68 35.19 4.56
CA HIS A 285 3.85 34.39 4.26
C HIS A 285 4.26 34.69 2.80
N ASP A 286 5.07 35.72 2.60
CA ASP A 286 5.76 35.92 1.33
C ASP A 286 6.66 34.71 1.07
N SER A 287 6.27 33.93 0.06
CA SER A 287 7.11 32.91 -0.55
C SER A 287 8.33 33.61 -1.14
N ILE A 288 9.45 33.59 -0.43
CA ILE A 288 10.73 34.04 -0.97
C ILE A 288 11.01 33.19 -2.21
N ASP A 289 11.02 33.82 -3.39
CA ASP A 289 11.38 33.19 -4.65
C ASP A 289 12.87 32.84 -4.64
N LEU A 290 13.17 31.62 -4.17
CA LEU A 290 14.52 31.09 -4.16
C LEU A 290 14.82 30.58 -5.57
N GLY A 291 15.68 31.32 -6.29
CA GLY A 291 16.07 30.99 -7.65
C GLY A 291 16.52 29.54 -7.84
N SER A 292 16.36 29.01 -9.05
CA SER A 292 16.51 27.58 -9.38
C SER A 292 17.84 26.93 -8.98
N GLY A 293 18.92 27.71 -8.85
CA GLY A 293 20.26 27.25 -8.45
C GLY A 293 20.57 27.33 -6.94
N TYR A 294 19.70 27.92 -6.12
CA TYR A 294 19.96 28.15 -4.69
C TYR A 294 20.28 26.86 -3.93
N TYR A 295 19.51 25.81 -4.20
CA TYR A 295 19.67 24.53 -3.51
C TYR A 295 20.94 23.78 -3.94
N GLU A 296 21.31 23.87 -5.22
CA GLU A 296 22.55 23.27 -5.71
C GLU A 296 23.79 23.94 -5.12
N ALA A 297 23.75 25.27 -4.95
CA ALA A 297 24.77 26.02 -4.22
C ALA A 297 24.86 25.56 -2.75
N GLY A 298 23.72 25.37 -2.09
CA GLY A 298 23.68 24.89 -0.70
C GLY A 298 24.19 23.45 -0.51
N ILE A 299 23.93 22.55 -1.46
CA ILE A 299 24.48 21.18 -1.43
C ILE A 299 25.98 21.20 -1.71
N ARG A 300 26.44 22.02 -2.65
CA ARG A 300 27.87 22.20 -2.94
C ARG A 300 28.64 22.71 -1.72
N ALA A 301 28.10 23.71 -1.03
CA ALA A 301 28.69 24.26 0.19
C ALA A 301 28.79 23.23 1.34
N ARG A 302 27.77 22.37 1.50
CA ARG A 302 27.84 21.28 2.50
C ARG A 302 28.82 20.20 2.11
N ARG A 303 28.90 19.86 0.82
CA ARG A 303 29.88 18.89 0.33
C ARG A 303 31.32 19.40 0.56
N SER A 304 31.60 20.67 0.24
CA SER A 304 32.91 21.27 0.51
C SER A 304 33.21 21.31 2.01
N ALA A 305 32.25 21.66 2.85
CA ALA A 305 32.42 21.63 4.30
C ALA A 305 32.70 20.21 4.82
N HIS A 306 32.04 19.19 4.26
CA HIS A 306 32.29 17.81 4.66
C HIS A 306 33.70 17.35 4.26
N THR A 307 34.17 17.69 3.07
CA THR A 307 35.55 17.44 2.63
C THR A 307 36.56 18.06 3.60
N LEU A 308 36.37 19.33 3.97
CA LEU A 308 37.23 20.01 4.94
C LEU A 308 37.23 19.35 6.32
N LEU A 309 36.08 18.85 6.78
CA LEU A 309 35.97 18.17 8.07
C LEU A 309 36.54 16.75 8.07
N THR A 310 36.67 16.12 6.90
CA THR A 310 37.30 14.80 6.76
C THR A 310 38.83 14.85 6.93
N GLU A 311 39.45 16.03 6.74
CA GLU A 311 40.89 16.25 6.93
C GLU A 311 41.26 16.56 8.41
N VAL A 312 40.26 16.80 9.28
CA VAL A 312 40.46 17.14 10.70
C VAL A 312 41.08 16.01 11.53
N PRO A 313 40.75 14.71 11.33
CA PRO A 313 41.38 13.62 12.07
C PRO A 313 42.89 13.51 11.85
N GLU A 314 43.36 13.66 10.61
CA GLU A 314 44.81 13.62 10.29
C GLU A 314 45.56 14.77 10.99
N LEU A 315 44.94 15.95 11.05
CA LEU A 315 45.47 17.11 11.77
C LEU A 315 45.51 16.91 13.29
N TYR A 316 44.62 16.07 13.83
CA TYR A 316 44.58 15.74 15.24
C TYR A 316 45.64 14.69 15.59
N ASP A 317 45.82 13.69 14.74
CA ASP A 317 46.88 12.67 14.86
C ASP A 317 48.28 13.33 14.85
N ASP A 318 48.52 14.30 13.96
CA ASP A 318 49.77 15.08 13.92
C ASP A 318 50.05 15.84 15.23
N VAL A 319 49.00 16.33 15.89
CA VAL A 319 49.12 17.06 17.16
C VAL A 319 49.39 16.09 18.30
N GLU A 320 48.74 14.92 18.33
CA GLU A 320 48.99 13.87 19.32
C GLU A 320 50.45 13.36 19.22
N ASP A 321 50.93 13.06 18.01
CA ASP A 321 52.32 12.67 17.75
C ASP A 321 53.31 13.73 18.27
N ARG A 322 52.97 15.02 18.11
CA ARG A 322 53.81 16.11 18.59
C ARG A 322 53.83 16.21 20.12
N ILE A 323 52.70 15.95 20.78
CA ILE A 323 52.60 15.94 22.25
C ILE A 323 53.43 14.78 22.81
N ASP A 324 53.33 13.59 22.23
CA ASP A 324 54.09 12.41 22.64
C ASP A 324 55.60 12.63 22.48
N ALA A 325 56.02 13.24 21.36
CA ALA A 325 57.43 13.58 21.14
C ALA A 325 57.96 14.58 22.18
N LEU A 326 57.14 15.56 22.59
CA LEU A 326 57.51 16.53 23.63
C LEU A 326 57.58 15.86 25.01
N LEU A 327 56.63 14.98 25.35
CA LEU A 327 56.64 14.22 26.59
C LEU A 327 57.86 13.30 26.69
N ALA A 328 58.17 12.54 25.64
CA ALA A 328 59.34 11.69 25.57
C ALA A 328 60.63 12.49 25.80
N ARG A 329 60.74 13.68 25.18
CA ARG A 329 61.89 14.58 25.38
C ARG A 329 61.98 15.09 26.82
N THR A 330 60.86 15.42 27.46
CA THR A 330 60.88 15.87 28.86
C THR A 330 61.28 14.75 29.82
N LEU A 331 60.86 13.51 29.57
CA LEU A 331 61.25 12.34 30.37
C LEU A 331 62.74 12.05 30.22
N ASP A 332 63.27 12.06 29.00
CA ASP A 332 64.70 11.85 28.74
C ASP A 332 65.58 12.91 29.44
N LEU A 333 65.15 14.18 29.43
CA LEU A 333 65.85 15.25 30.18
C LEU A 333 65.83 15.03 31.70
N LEU A 334 64.73 14.51 32.25
CA LEU A 334 64.64 14.19 33.67
C LEU A 334 65.54 13.00 34.03
N GLU A 335 65.58 11.95 33.21
CA GLU A 335 66.45 10.79 33.41
C GLU A 335 67.93 11.14 33.30
N GLN A 336 68.30 12.05 32.38
CA GLN A 336 69.66 12.55 32.26
C GLN A 336 70.09 13.33 33.51
N HIS A 337 69.17 14.09 34.12
CA HIS A 337 69.41 14.84 35.36
C HIS A 337 69.51 13.94 36.60
N THR A 338 68.69 12.88 36.69
CA THR A 338 68.81 11.91 37.79
C THR A 338 70.12 11.12 37.69
N ASN A 339 70.52 10.70 36.48
CA ASN A 339 71.78 9.98 36.25
C ASN A 339 73.05 10.85 36.45
N THR A 340 72.97 12.18 36.30
CA THR A 340 74.08 13.08 36.64
C THR A 340 74.20 13.33 38.14
N THR A 341 73.12 13.17 38.90
CA THR A 341 73.12 13.34 40.36
C THR A 341 73.74 12.11 41.05
N ASP A 342 73.48 10.90 40.56
CA ASP A 342 74.06 9.64 41.06
C ASP A 342 75.57 9.44 40.75
N ARG A 343 76.15 10.23 39.83
CA ARG A 343 77.59 10.15 39.50
C ARG A 343 78.48 11.09 40.35
N HIS A 344 77.88 11.89 41.22
CA HIS A 344 78.58 12.85 42.08
C HIS A 344 78.52 12.53 43.59
N GLU A 345 77.97 11.37 43.98
CA GLU A 345 78.24 10.72 45.28
C GLU A 345 79.42 9.75 45.19
#